data_AF-A0A372FQH1-F1
#
_entry.id   AF-A0A372FQH1-F1
#
_cell.length_a   1.000
_cell.length_b   1.000
_cell.length_c   1.000
_cell.angle_alpha   90.00
_cell.angle_beta   90.00
_cell.angle_gamma   90.00
#
_symmetry.space_group_name_H-M   'P 1'
#
loop_
_entity.id
_entity.type
_entity.pdbx_description
1 polymer ?
#
loop_
_entity_poly.entity_id
_entity_poly.type
_entity_poly.pdbx_seq_one_letter_code
_entity_poly.pdbx_strand_id
1 'polypeptide(L)'
;MTAPTIENPPHGPSWHVLYGPLTPNDLRSALEQIAAGWDLRLTHFHPDMAVIAGRHGDINVRWRVHLPPAPDAQTHNLEPETHLEILIDATAADPAEAALLHDLKLRLRRHSTGELDRIRAHLPLVSRYATCNLGVESWAMIFRDHYVENTLGFILGIHHAGIPARWIYALNKGDRTHRRDRIHATLLAHGIASGALDNTAVNASADHEKELAAARASLDTFIDDAHNEGRRVLVIDDGGLIAQGYGGDNTLRRVDAVIELTVSGLKRIASAGPLTIPVLNLARSGLKTRLGYPEIADSCARRLRALLAAHKLSGRTVLMVGFGELGSRLAASLRSQGAQVHVTDTDPLALITAAEGAYPTHRCVADALRAAPPFLVVGTTGDQAITANDLALMPDDVFFAPFATKDFSLLAAPHYARTATLVPGVGRRYRLDGARHVHRPRGRSLPQPVRGRRHSQPGL
;
A
#
# COMPACT_ATOMS: atom_id res chain seq x y z
N MET A 1 -24.59 -17.79 43.84
CA MET A 1 -24.48 -16.76 42.79
C MET A 1 -23.08 -16.86 42.20
N THR A 2 -22.93 -17.74 41.22
CA THR A 2 -21.68 -18.02 40.49
C THR A 2 -21.63 -17.11 39.27
N ALA A 3 -20.52 -16.39 39.11
CA ALA A 3 -20.27 -15.56 37.94
C ALA A 3 -20.30 -16.43 36.67
N PRO A 4 -20.96 -15.99 35.59
CA PRO A 4 -20.90 -16.73 34.33
C PRO A 4 -19.49 -16.61 33.75
N THR A 5 -18.74 -17.69 33.86
CA THR A 5 -17.56 -17.99 33.05
C THR A 5 -17.97 -17.89 31.59
N ILE A 6 -17.36 -16.97 30.85
CA ILE A 6 -17.36 -17.00 29.38
C ILE A 6 -16.51 -18.20 28.99
N GLU A 7 -17.12 -19.37 28.95
CA GLU A 7 -16.56 -20.53 28.27
C GLU A 7 -16.32 -20.11 26.81
N ASN A 8 -15.07 -20.28 26.33
CA ASN A 8 -14.80 -20.22 24.90
C ASN A 8 -15.67 -21.30 24.23
N PRO A 9 -16.62 -20.94 23.35
CA PRO A 9 -17.37 -21.97 22.64
C PRO A 9 -16.45 -22.76 21.69
N PRO A 10 -16.77 -24.03 21.46
CA PRO A 10 -15.91 -25.01 20.79
C PRO A 10 -15.85 -24.76 19.28
N HIS A 11 -14.69 -25.04 18.67
CA HIS A 11 -14.47 -25.14 17.21
C HIS A 11 -15.24 -24.11 16.36
N GLY A 12 -14.85 -22.85 16.50
CA GLY A 12 -15.71 -21.71 16.24
C GLY A 12 -16.03 -21.36 14.77
N PRO A 13 -17.17 -20.70 14.54
CA PRO A 13 -17.57 -20.17 13.23
C PRO A 13 -16.60 -19.11 12.71
N SER A 14 -16.65 -18.82 11.39
CA SER A 14 -15.74 -17.86 10.75
C SER A 14 -16.08 -16.41 11.10
N TRP A 15 -15.44 -15.89 12.15
CA TRP A 15 -15.55 -14.50 12.56
C TRP A 15 -14.83 -13.55 11.62
N HIS A 16 -15.51 -12.48 11.19
CA HIS A 16 -14.91 -11.39 10.43
C HIS A 16 -15.02 -10.08 11.21
N VAL A 17 -13.87 -9.40 11.38
CA VAL A 17 -13.82 -8.10 12.06
C VAL A 17 -13.61 -6.99 11.03
N LEU A 18 -14.54 -6.05 11.00
CA LEU A 18 -14.48 -4.84 10.19
C LEU A 18 -14.30 -3.62 11.11
N TYR A 19 -13.61 -2.61 10.59
CA TYR A 19 -13.45 -1.31 11.25
C TYR A 19 -13.80 -0.21 10.25
N GLY A 20 -14.60 0.76 10.68
CA GLY A 20 -14.93 1.92 9.86
C GLY A 20 -15.62 3.02 10.67
N PRO A 21 -15.52 4.29 10.26
CA PRO A 21 -16.27 5.40 10.85
C PRO A 21 -17.71 5.36 10.37
N LEU A 22 -18.47 4.41 10.90
CA LEU A 22 -19.89 4.26 10.69
C LEU A 22 -20.59 4.60 12.00
N THR A 23 -21.70 5.33 11.95
CA THR A 23 -22.57 5.41 13.13
C THR A 23 -23.39 4.11 13.24
N PRO A 24 -23.89 3.76 14.44
CA PRO A 24 -24.84 2.66 14.59
C PRO A 24 -26.06 2.77 13.67
N ASN A 25 -26.51 4.00 13.38
CA ASN A 25 -27.61 4.26 12.46
C ASN A 25 -27.23 3.98 11.01
N ASP A 26 -26.05 4.43 10.56
CA ASP A 26 -25.56 4.12 9.20
C ASP A 26 -25.41 2.61 8.99
N LEU A 27 -24.89 1.91 10.00
CA LEU A 27 -24.78 0.45 9.96
C LEU A 27 -26.15 -0.21 9.87
N ARG A 28 -27.12 0.25 10.66
CA ARG A 28 -28.49 -0.30 10.63
C ARG A 28 -29.14 -0.10 9.27
N SER A 29 -29.10 1.11 8.72
CA SER A 29 -29.64 1.40 7.39
C SER A 29 -28.93 0.61 6.30
N ALA A 30 -27.61 0.42 6.41
CA ALA A 30 -26.87 -0.43 5.48
C ALA A 30 -27.33 -1.90 5.57
N LEU A 31 -27.55 -2.44 6.76
CA LEU A 31 -28.04 -3.81 6.95
C LEU A 31 -29.46 -3.99 6.40
N GLU A 32 -30.34 -3.01 6.59
CA GLU A 32 -31.70 -3.01 6.03
C GLU A 32 -31.68 -3.03 4.50
N GLN A 33 -30.87 -2.18 3.87
CA GLN A 33 -30.71 -2.16 2.41
C GLN A 33 -30.15 -3.47 1.87
N ILE A 34 -29.23 -4.10 2.59
CA ILE A 34 -28.64 -5.39 2.21
C ILE A 34 -29.69 -6.49 2.31
N ALA A 35 -30.39 -6.59 3.44
CA ALA A 35 -31.44 -7.58 3.63
C ALA A 35 -32.52 -7.44 2.55
N ALA A 36 -32.95 -6.22 2.24
CA ALA A 36 -33.89 -5.96 1.15
C ALA A 36 -33.35 -6.37 -0.23
N GLY A 37 -32.08 -6.06 -0.54
CA GLY A 37 -31.46 -6.39 -1.82
C GLY A 37 -31.31 -7.90 -2.07
N TRP A 38 -31.25 -8.69 -1.00
CA TRP A 38 -31.15 -10.15 -1.04
C TRP A 38 -32.48 -10.87 -0.77
N ASP A 39 -33.57 -10.12 -0.54
CA ASP A 39 -34.87 -10.66 -0.13
C ASP A 39 -34.79 -11.52 1.15
N LEU A 40 -34.08 -11.01 2.15
CA LEU A 40 -33.85 -11.66 3.45
C LEU A 40 -34.49 -10.87 4.59
N ARG A 41 -34.82 -11.58 5.68
CA ARG A 41 -35.41 -10.95 6.86
C ARG A 41 -34.31 -10.48 7.81
N LEU A 42 -34.32 -9.18 8.14
CA LEU A 42 -33.47 -8.60 9.18
C LEU A 42 -34.22 -8.51 10.50
N THR A 43 -33.59 -8.95 11.59
CA THR A 43 -34.13 -8.82 12.95
C THR A 43 -33.12 -8.14 13.86
N HIS A 44 -33.53 -7.12 14.60
CA HIS A 44 -32.72 -6.45 15.62
C HIS A 44 -33.10 -6.97 17.01
N PHE A 45 -32.24 -7.80 17.61
CA PHE A 45 -32.47 -8.34 18.95
C PHE A 45 -31.90 -7.43 20.06
N HIS A 46 -30.93 -6.58 19.73
CA HIS A 46 -30.29 -5.63 20.64
C HIS A 46 -29.91 -4.35 19.87
N PRO A 47 -29.77 -3.18 20.53
CA PRO A 47 -29.23 -1.97 19.90
C PRO A 47 -27.93 -2.16 19.10
N ASP A 48 -27.14 -3.16 19.48
CA ASP A 48 -25.80 -3.45 18.96
C ASP A 48 -25.69 -4.82 18.26
N MET A 49 -26.83 -5.43 17.94
CA MET A 49 -26.89 -6.74 17.29
C MET A 49 -28.04 -6.82 16.29
N ALA A 50 -27.73 -7.36 15.13
CA ALA A 50 -28.69 -7.71 14.10
C ALA A 50 -28.44 -9.13 13.61
N VAL A 51 -29.51 -9.77 13.16
CA VAL A 51 -29.47 -11.10 12.54
C VAL A 51 -30.14 -11.01 11.19
N ILE A 52 -29.41 -11.39 10.14
CA ILE A 52 -29.96 -11.58 8.80
C ILE A 52 -30.28 -13.06 8.68
N ALA A 53 -31.57 -13.39 8.59
CA ALA A 53 -32.03 -14.76 8.44
C ALA A 53 -31.69 -15.26 7.04
N GLY A 54 -30.66 -16.11 6.94
CA GLY A 54 -30.26 -16.73 5.68
C GLY A 54 -31.05 -18.02 5.42
N ARG A 55 -30.95 -18.52 4.18
CA ARG A 55 -31.65 -19.75 3.77
C ARG A 55 -31.01 -21.02 4.35
N HIS A 56 -29.71 -20.99 4.67
CA HIS A 56 -28.94 -22.14 5.15
C HIS A 56 -28.25 -21.88 6.51
N GLY A 57 -28.50 -20.72 7.12
CA GLY A 57 -27.94 -20.29 8.39
C GLY A 57 -28.15 -18.80 8.63
N ASP A 58 -28.18 -18.38 9.89
CA ASP A 58 -28.31 -16.98 10.27
C ASP A 58 -26.93 -16.29 10.26
N ILE A 59 -26.86 -15.08 9.69
CA ILE A 59 -25.67 -14.23 9.80
C ILE A 59 -25.86 -13.27 10.97
N ASN A 60 -25.06 -13.44 12.02
CA ASN A 60 -25.08 -12.53 13.15
C ASN A 60 -24.12 -11.37 12.91
N VAL A 61 -24.62 -10.14 13.00
CA VAL A 61 -23.82 -8.93 12.95
C VAL A 61 -23.89 -8.27 14.31
N ARG A 62 -22.75 -8.18 15.00
CA ARG A 62 -22.60 -7.48 16.27
C ARG A 62 -21.67 -6.31 16.06
N TRP A 63 -21.89 -5.21 16.76
CA TRP A 63 -20.96 -4.09 16.71
C TRP A 63 -20.76 -3.46 18.07
N ARG A 64 -19.70 -2.69 18.20
CA ARG A 64 -19.50 -1.79 19.34
C ARG A 64 -18.77 -0.55 18.88
N VAL A 65 -18.97 0.54 19.62
CA VAL A 65 -18.15 1.74 19.46
C VAL A 65 -16.70 1.37 19.75
N HIS A 66 -15.87 1.58 18.73
CA HIS A 66 -14.43 1.51 18.79
C HIS A 66 -13.92 2.94 18.71
N LEU A 67 -13.16 3.38 19.70
CA LEU A 67 -12.37 4.59 19.58
C LEU A 67 -10.96 4.14 19.21
N PRO A 68 -10.47 4.40 17.98
CA PRO A 68 -9.11 4.04 17.64
C PRO A 68 -8.13 4.70 18.62
N PRO A 69 -7.04 4.02 18.99
CA PRO A 69 -6.06 4.61 19.90
C PRO A 69 -5.56 5.94 19.33
N ALA A 70 -5.64 6.98 20.15
CA ALA A 70 -5.25 8.34 19.77
C ALA A 70 -3.79 8.37 19.27
N PRO A 71 -3.47 9.08 18.17
CA PRO A 71 -2.09 9.49 17.95
C PRO A 71 -1.68 10.47 19.06
N ASP A 72 -0.52 10.24 19.66
CA ASP A 72 -0.05 10.81 20.94
C ASP A 72 0.03 12.35 21.09
N ALA A 73 -0.51 13.18 20.17
CA ALA A 73 -0.25 14.63 20.22
C ALA A 73 -1.34 15.62 19.77
N GLN A 74 -2.43 15.26 19.08
CA GLN A 74 -3.34 16.29 18.50
C GLN A 74 -4.86 16.05 18.64
N THR A 75 -5.29 15.21 19.57
CA THR A 75 -6.72 14.87 19.75
C THR A 75 -7.62 15.97 20.32
N HIS A 76 -7.08 17.08 20.85
CA HIS A 76 -7.92 18.16 21.38
C HIS A 76 -8.58 19.04 20.30
N ASN A 77 -8.25 18.84 19.02
CA ASN A 77 -8.75 19.66 17.91
C ASN A 77 -9.59 18.90 16.87
N LEU A 78 -9.85 17.60 17.08
CA LEU A 78 -10.63 16.79 16.14
C LEU A 78 -11.74 16.05 16.90
N GLU A 79 -13.00 16.32 16.55
CA GLU A 79 -14.15 15.51 16.99
C GLU A 79 -13.91 14.06 16.54
N PRO A 80 -13.82 13.10 17.47
CA PRO A 80 -13.60 11.70 17.11
C PRO A 80 -14.84 11.17 16.39
N GLU A 81 -14.69 10.79 15.13
CA GLU A 81 -15.76 10.07 14.45
C GLU A 81 -16.01 8.73 15.14
N THR A 82 -17.28 8.40 15.38
CA THR A 82 -17.68 7.08 15.87
C THR A 82 -17.13 6.03 14.92
N HIS A 83 -16.14 5.25 15.35
CA HIS A 83 -15.77 4.04 14.64
C HIS A 83 -16.54 2.87 15.23
N LEU A 84 -16.94 1.93 14.40
CA LEU A 84 -17.46 0.66 14.86
C LEU A 84 -16.42 -0.42 14.63
N GLU A 85 -16.27 -1.27 15.63
CA GLU A 85 -15.77 -2.62 15.43
C GLU A 85 -16.99 -3.50 15.17
N ILE A 86 -17.09 -4.04 13.95
CA ILE A 86 -18.21 -4.87 13.52
C ILE A 86 -17.71 -6.30 13.41
N LEU A 87 -18.36 -7.17 14.16
CA LEU A 87 -18.14 -8.61 14.17
C LEU A 87 -19.25 -9.27 13.37
N ILE A 88 -18.88 -9.93 12.28
CA ILE A 88 -19.79 -10.73 11.47
C ILE A 88 -19.49 -12.19 11.75
N ASP A 89 -20.50 -12.91 12.22
CA ASP A 89 -20.51 -14.35 12.42
C ASP A 89 -21.32 -15.01 11.32
N ALA A 90 -20.67 -15.82 10.50
CA ALA A 90 -21.31 -16.56 9.42
C ALA A 90 -20.63 -17.92 9.26
N THR A 91 -21.42 -18.95 8.97
CA THR A 91 -20.94 -20.27 8.53
C THR A 91 -20.92 -20.30 7.01
N ALA A 92 -19.82 -19.88 6.37
CA ALA A 92 -19.74 -19.79 4.91
C ALA A 92 -19.58 -21.16 4.20
N ALA A 93 -20.55 -22.06 4.36
CA ALA A 93 -20.58 -23.35 3.66
C ALA A 93 -21.28 -23.27 2.29
N ASP A 94 -22.23 -22.33 2.12
CA ASP A 94 -23.03 -22.15 0.91
C ASP A 94 -22.55 -20.97 0.04
N PRO A 95 -22.48 -21.10 -1.30
CA PRO A 95 -22.12 -20.01 -2.21
C PRO A 95 -22.99 -18.74 -2.09
N ALA A 96 -24.29 -18.86 -1.81
CA ALA A 96 -25.15 -17.67 -1.67
C ALA A 96 -24.82 -16.89 -0.39
N GLU A 97 -24.57 -17.58 0.72
CA GLU A 97 -24.10 -16.96 1.96
C GLU A 97 -22.72 -16.33 1.82
N ALA A 98 -21.80 -16.99 1.10
CA ALA A 98 -20.49 -16.43 0.78
C ALA A 98 -20.61 -15.13 -0.02
N ALA A 99 -21.54 -15.07 -0.98
CA ALA A 99 -21.79 -13.88 -1.78
C ALA A 99 -22.45 -12.75 -0.97
N LEU A 100 -23.41 -13.06 -0.10
CA LEU A 100 -24.01 -12.11 0.84
C LEU A 100 -22.96 -11.55 1.81
N LEU A 101 -22.12 -12.41 2.38
CA LEU A 101 -21.03 -12.01 3.27
C LEU A 101 -20.00 -11.13 2.55
N HIS A 102 -19.74 -11.39 1.28
CA HIS A 102 -18.89 -10.55 0.45
C HIS A 102 -19.51 -9.16 0.23
N ASP A 103 -20.79 -9.09 -0.15
CA ASP A 103 -21.52 -7.82 -0.33
C ASP A 103 -21.59 -7.00 0.97
N LEU A 104 -21.87 -7.66 2.11
CA LEU A 104 -21.80 -7.07 3.44
C LEU A 104 -20.43 -6.44 3.72
N LYS A 105 -19.36 -7.19 3.48
CA LYS A 105 -17.98 -6.70 3.69
C LYS A 105 -17.67 -5.50 2.81
N LEU A 106 -18.10 -5.50 1.55
CA LEU A 106 -17.89 -4.38 0.65
C LEU A 106 -18.67 -3.15 1.13
N ARG A 107 -19.97 -3.27 1.39
CA ARG A 107 -20.82 -2.16 1.80
C ARG A 107 -20.35 -1.49 3.10
N LEU A 108 -19.98 -2.30 4.09
CA LEU A 108 -19.58 -1.81 5.41
C LEU A 108 -18.14 -1.28 5.48
N ARG A 109 -17.32 -1.49 4.44
CA ARG A 109 -15.93 -0.99 4.39
C ARG A 109 -15.77 0.36 3.69
N ARG A 110 -16.83 0.88 3.06
CA ARG A 110 -16.79 2.12 2.27
C ARG A 110 -16.32 3.31 3.11
N HIS A 111 -15.79 4.32 2.45
CA HIS A 111 -15.59 5.61 3.08
C HIS A 111 -16.94 6.33 3.22
N SER A 112 -17.15 7.00 4.35
CA SER A 112 -18.30 7.90 4.53
C SER A 112 -18.13 9.17 3.69
N THR A 113 -19.22 9.91 3.47
CA THR A 113 -19.17 11.20 2.78
C THR A 113 -18.19 12.17 3.46
N GLY A 114 -18.20 12.22 4.81
CA GLY A 114 -17.28 13.09 5.56
C GLY A 114 -15.80 12.69 5.41
N GLU A 115 -15.50 11.40 5.30
CA GLU A 115 -14.14 10.95 4.97
C GLU A 115 -13.73 11.37 3.56
N LEU A 116 -14.61 11.21 2.57
CA LEU A 116 -14.35 11.60 1.18
C LEU A 116 -14.13 13.12 1.06
N ASP A 117 -14.90 13.93 1.78
CA ASP A 117 -14.74 15.38 1.83
C ASP A 117 -13.38 15.77 2.41
N ARG A 118 -12.94 15.09 3.48
CA ARG A 118 -11.59 15.30 4.04
C ARG A 118 -10.50 14.89 3.07
N ILE A 119 -10.61 13.72 2.43
CA ILE A 119 -9.64 13.27 1.42
C ILE A 119 -9.52 14.33 0.32
N ARG A 120 -10.65 14.86 -0.17
CA ARG A 120 -10.69 15.93 -1.17
C ARG A 120 -10.05 17.22 -0.67
N ALA A 121 -10.33 17.62 0.58
CA ALA A 121 -9.76 18.83 1.18
C ALA A 121 -8.22 18.78 1.30
N HIS A 122 -7.64 17.59 1.51
CA HIS A 122 -6.19 17.39 1.55
C HIS A 122 -5.54 17.39 0.15
N LEU A 123 -6.34 17.45 -0.92
CA LEU A 123 -5.87 17.46 -2.31
C LEU A 123 -6.37 18.73 -3.03
N PRO A 124 -5.94 19.94 -2.62
CA PRO A 124 -6.50 21.19 -3.13
C PRO A 124 -6.34 21.37 -4.64
N LEU A 125 -5.21 20.93 -5.21
CA LEU A 125 -5.00 20.97 -6.66
C LEU A 125 -5.94 20.00 -7.40
N VAL A 126 -6.10 18.78 -6.90
CA VAL A 126 -7.05 17.81 -7.48
C VAL A 126 -8.47 18.37 -7.39
N SER A 127 -8.87 18.89 -6.23
CA SER A 127 -10.19 19.48 -6.02
C SER A 127 -10.47 20.65 -6.97
N ARG A 128 -9.46 21.48 -7.26
CA ARG A 128 -9.57 22.57 -8.24
C ARG A 128 -9.76 22.06 -9.67
N TYR A 129 -8.99 21.06 -10.09
CA TYR A 129 -9.08 20.54 -11.46
C TYR A 129 -10.25 19.58 -11.67
N ALA A 130 -10.80 19.01 -10.59
CA ALA A 130 -11.99 18.16 -10.63
C ALA A 130 -13.25 18.89 -11.13
N THR A 131 -13.26 20.22 -11.17
CA THR A 131 -14.37 21.04 -11.68
C THR A 131 -14.02 21.79 -12.97
N CYS A 132 -12.81 21.59 -13.50
CA CYS A 132 -12.39 22.18 -14.77
C CYS A 132 -12.77 21.24 -15.92
N ASN A 133 -13.09 21.82 -17.09
CA ASN A 133 -13.15 21.05 -18.32
C ASN A 133 -11.70 20.71 -18.74
N LEU A 134 -11.33 19.44 -18.59
CA LEU A 134 -10.00 18.93 -18.97
C LEU A 134 -9.98 18.35 -20.39
N GLY A 135 -11.11 18.30 -21.10
CA GLY A 135 -11.23 17.64 -22.40
C GLY A 135 -11.05 16.13 -22.33
N VAL A 136 -11.44 15.52 -21.20
CA VAL A 136 -11.26 14.08 -20.91
C VAL A 136 -12.54 13.27 -21.12
N GLU A 137 -13.65 13.88 -21.52
CA GLU A 137 -14.96 13.25 -21.60
C GLU A 137 -15.03 12.12 -22.65
N SER A 138 -14.17 12.20 -23.68
CA SER A 138 -14.00 11.16 -24.71
C SER A 138 -12.97 10.08 -24.36
N TRP A 139 -12.44 10.10 -23.13
CA TRP A 139 -11.46 9.13 -22.67
C TRP A 139 -12.08 8.11 -21.72
N ALA A 140 -11.47 6.95 -21.67
CA ALA A 140 -11.54 5.97 -20.61
C ALA A 140 -10.18 5.91 -19.92
N MET A 141 -10.15 5.57 -18.64
CA MET A 141 -8.94 5.54 -17.83
C MET A 141 -8.74 4.17 -17.19
N ILE A 142 -7.56 3.60 -17.38
CA ILE A 142 -7.06 2.49 -16.57
C ILE A 142 -6.01 3.05 -15.63
N PHE A 143 -6.23 2.93 -14.32
CA PHE A 143 -5.32 3.39 -13.30
C PHE A 143 -4.75 2.18 -12.54
N ARG A 144 -3.43 2.03 -12.50
CA ARG A 144 -2.76 0.99 -11.72
C ARG A 144 -1.71 1.58 -10.81
N ASP A 145 -1.98 1.56 -9.50
CA ASP A 145 -1.02 1.97 -8.48
C ASP A 145 -1.42 1.41 -7.09
N HIS A 146 -0.72 1.87 -6.06
CA HIS A 146 -1.00 1.69 -4.66
C HIS A 146 -2.40 2.21 -4.30
N TYR A 147 -3.18 1.34 -3.66
CA TYR A 147 -4.45 1.76 -3.08
C TYR A 147 -4.19 2.47 -1.75
N VAL A 148 -4.16 3.80 -1.82
CA VAL A 148 -4.11 4.74 -0.68
C VAL A 148 -5.18 5.83 -0.85
N GLU A 149 -5.50 6.54 0.23
CA GLU A 149 -6.55 7.58 0.24
C GLU A 149 -6.29 8.68 -0.80
N ASN A 150 -5.03 9.07 -1.02
CA ASN A 150 -4.68 10.05 -2.06
C ASN A 150 -5.02 9.56 -3.47
N THR A 151 -4.86 8.26 -3.73
CA THR A 151 -5.23 7.61 -4.99
C THR A 151 -6.75 7.62 -5.17
N LEU A 152 -7.50 7.32 -4.11
CA LEU A 152 -8.96 7.39 -4.14
C LEU A 152 -9.43 8.82 -4.47
N GLY A 153 -8.87 9.83 -3.80
CA GLY A 153 -9.19 11.23 -4.06
C GLY A 153 -8.86 11.66 -5.50
N PHE A 154 -7.74 11.20 -6.05
CA PHE A 154 -7.37 11.44 -7.45
C PHE A 154 -8.36 10.79 -8.44
N ILE A 155 -8.69 9.52 -8.25
CA ILE A 155 -9.62 8.79 -9.14
C ILE A 155 -11.01 9.43 -9.12
N LEU A 156 -11.52 9.73 -7.92
CA LEU A 156 -12.80 10.44 -7.79
C LEU A 156 -12.72 11.84 -8.39
N GLY A 157 -11.60 12.54 -8.25
CA GLY A 157 -11.37 13.84 -8.90
C GLY A 157 -11.46 13.78 -10.42
N ILE A 158 -10.84 12.77 -11.06
CA ILE A 158 -10.95 12.54 -12.51
C ILE A 158 -12.37 12.19 -12.93
N HIS A 159 -13.06 11.38 -12.12
CA HIS A 159 -14.46 11.08 -12.37
C HIS A 159 -15.31 12.37 -12.40
N HIS A 160 -15.11 13.25 -11.42
CA HIS A 160 -15.80 14.54 -11.35
C HIS A 160 -15.38 15.48 -12.50
N ALA A 161 -14.13 15.38 -12.98
CA ALA A 161 -13.62 16.18 -14.09
C ALA A 161 -14.18 15.79 -15.46
N GLY A 162 -14.94 14.68 -15.56
CA GLY A 162 -15.71 14.35 -16.77
C GLY A 162 -15.55 12.93 -17.31
N ILE A 163 -14.67 12.07 -16.75
CA ILE A 163 -14.64 10.66 -17.15
C ILE A 163 -15.77 9.91 -16.42
N PRO A 164 -16.77 9.32 -17.12
CA PRO A 164 -17.84 8.60 -16.46
C PRO A 164 -17.30 7.39 -15.67
N ALA A 165 -17.91 7.06 -14.54
CA ALA A 165 -17.42 6.00 -13.64
C ALA A 165 -17.22 4.64 -14.34
N ARG A 166 -18.14 4.28 -15.25
CA ARG A 166 -18.04 3.04 -16.05
C ARG A 166 -16.79 2.99 -16.95
N TRP A 167 -16.20 4.14 -17.26
CA TRP A 167 -14.98 4.30 -18.06
C TRP A 167 -13.75 4.54 -17.21
N ILE A 168 -13.80 4.12 -15.94
CA ILE A 168 -12.64 4.11 -15.06
C ILE A 168 -12.45 2.69 -14.54
N TYR A 169 -11.24 2.15 -14.73
CA TYR A 169 -10.84 0.89 -14.15
C TYR A 169 -9.59 1.07 -13.28
N ALA A 170 -9.76 0.89 -11.97
CA ALA A 170 -8.67 0.96 -11.01
C ALA A 170 -8.15 -0.43 -10.65
N LEU A 171 -6.83 -0.59 -10.64
CA LEU A 171 -6.14 -1.82 -10.34
C LEU A 171 -5.14 -1.61 -9.22
N ASN A 172 -5.32 -2.34 -8.12
CA ASN A 172 -4.32 -2.41 -7.07
C ASN A 172 -3.10 -3.21 -7.56
N LYS A 173 -1.90 -2.66 -7.37
CA LYS A 173 -0.63 -3.36 -7.65
C LYS A 173 -0.24 -4.46 -6.65
N GLY A 174 -1.14 -4.79 -5.71
CA GLY A 174 -1.08 -5.97 -4.85
C GLY A 174 -0.27 -5.81 -3.57
N ASP A 175 0.22 -4.61 -3.29
CA ASP A 175 1.02 -4.35 -2.10
C ASP A 175 0.18 -4.25 -0.82
N ARG A 176 0.83 -4.34 0.34
CA ARG A 176 0.16 -4.45 1.65
C ARG A 176 -0.32 -3.09 2.19
N THR A 177 -0.70 -2.15 1.33
CA THR A 177 -1.20 -0.84 1.80
C THR A 177 -2.36 -1.01 2.78
N HIS A 178 -2.32 -0.19 3.82
CA HIS A 178 -3.33 -0.22 4.88
C HIS A 178 -4.68 0.20 4.30
N ARG A 179 -5.77 -0.51 4.67
CA ARG A 179 -7.15 -0.21 4.25
C ARG A 179 -7.40 -0.22 2.72
N ARG A 180 -6.58 -0.92 1.93
CA ARG A 180 -6.76 -1.06 0.48
C ARG A 180 -8.14 -1.60 0.07
N ASP A 181 -8.66 -2.50 0.89
CA ASP A 181 -10.00 -3.08 0.79
C ASP A 181 -11.12 -2.03 0.91
N ARG A 182 -10.95 -0.99 1.73
CA ARG A 182 -11.90 0.13 1.83
C ARG A 182 -11.93 0.95 0.56
N ILE A 183 -10.75 1.20 -0.03
CA ILE A 183 -10.62 1.92 -1.30
C ILE A 183 -11.32 1.14 -2.42
N HIS A 184 -11.03 -0.16 -2.53
CA HIS A 184 -11.71 -1.06 -3.46
C HIS A 184 -13.24 -1.00 -3.30
N ALA A 185 -13.73 -1.18 -2.07
CA ALA A 185 -15.16 -1.12 -1.77
C ALA A 185 -15.80 0.23 -2.13
N THR A 186 -15.08 1.32 -1.91
CA THR A 186 -15.55 2.68 -2.20
C THR A 186 -15.63 2.92 -3.71
N LEU A 187 -14.61 2.53 -4.48
CA LEU A 187 -14.62 2.65 -5.93
C LEU A 187 -15.80 1.89 -6.55
N LEU A 188 -16.03 0.65 -6.13
CA LEU A 188 -17.19 -0.14 -6.59
C LEU A 188 -18.52 0.56 -6.25
N ALA A 189 -18.63 1.20 -5.08
CA ALA A 189 -19.82 1.95 -4.69
C ALA A 189 -20.10 3.18 -5.58
N HIS A 190 -19.05 3.76 -6.17
CA HIS A 190 -19.15 4.84 -7.16
C HIS A 190 -19.34 4.34 -8.59
N GLY A 191 -19.55 3.03 -8.80
CA GLY A 191 -19.67 2.44 -10.14
C GLY A 191 -18.36 2.40 -10.93
N ILE A 192 -17.22 2.56 -10.25
CA ILE A 192 -15.89 2.49 -10.84
C ILE A 192 -15.41 1.03 -10.72
N ALA A 193 -14.98 0.45 -11.84
CA ALA A 193 -14.43 -0.90 -11.83
C ALA A 193 -13.16 -0.93 -10.97
N SER A 194 -13.03 -1.95 -10.12
CA SER A 194 -11.85 -2.10 -9.28
C SER A 194 -11.39 -3.55 -9.20
N GLY A 195 -10.09 -3.79 -9.37
CA GLY A 195 -9.48 -5.12 -9.27
C GLY A 195 -8.04 -5.08 -8.76
N ALA A 196 -7.29 -6.13 -9.05
CA ALA A 196 -5.87 -6.22 -8.72
C ALA A 196 -5.06 -6.76 -9.90
N LEU A 197 -3.87 -6.19 -10.10
CA LEU A 197 -2.83 -6.72 -10.97
C LEU A 197 -1.52 -6.71 -10.18
N ASP A 198 -1.32 -7.76 -9.38
CA ASP A 198 -0.27 -7.85 -8.38
C ASP A 198 1.13 -7.97 -9.01
N ASN A 199 2.08 -7.18 -8.51
CA ASN A 199 3.49 -7.34 -8.85
C ASN A 199 4.03 -8.73 -8.50
N THR A 200 3.54 -9.39 -7.43
CA THR A 200 3.96 -10.74 -7.06
C THR A 200 3.55 -11.76 -8.11
N ALA A 201 2.30 -11.70 -8.55
CA ALA A 201 1.78 -12.53 -9.62
C ALA A 201 2.59 -12.34 -10.91
N VAL A 202 2.96 -11.11 -11.27
CA VAL A 202 3.77 -10.87 -12.46
C VAL A 202 5.23 -11.33 -12.31
N ASN A 203 5.85 -11.14 -11.15
CA ASN A 203 7.25 -11.56 -10.92
C ASN A 203 7.39 -13.07 -10.68
N ALA A 204 6.31 -13.77 -10.33
CA ALA A 204 6.23 -15.22 -10.11
C ALA A 204 5.03 -15.79 -10.90
N SER A 205 5.06 -15.60 -12.22
CA SER A 205 3.93 -15.88 -13.11
C SER A 205 3.47 -17.33 -13.11
N ALA A 206 4.40 -18.29 -12.96
CA ALA A 206 4.11 -19.72 -12.93
C ALA A 206 3.17 -20.12 -11.78
N ASP A 207 3.20 -19.39 -10.65
CA ASP A 207 2.40 -19.68 -9.47
C ASP A 207 1.03 -18.93 -9.47
N HIS A 208 0.82 -18.00 -10.40
CA HIS A 208 -0.34 -17.08 -10.41
C HIS A 208 -1.00 -16.93 -11.79
N GLU A 209 -0.83 -17.91 -12.69
CA GLU A 209 -1.31 -17.83 -14.08
C GLU A 209 -2.81 -17.54 -14.18
N LYS A 210 -3.63 -18.17 -13.34
CA LYS A 210 -5.09 -17.97 -13.33
C LYS A 210 -5.49 -16.54 -12.97
N GLU A 211 -4.84 -15.95 -11.97
CA GLU A 211 -5.12 -14.58 -11.52
C GLU A 211 -4.71 -13.57 -12.60
N LEU A 212 -3.56 -13.79 -13.23
CA LEU A 212 -3.09 -12.96 -14.34
C LEU A 212 -4.00 -13.07 -15.57
N ALA A 213 -4.45 -14.28 -15.90
CA ALA A 213 -5.36 -14.51 -17.02
C ALA A 213 -6.71 -13.80 -16.79
N ALA A 214 -7.26 -13.88 -15.58
CA ALA A 214 -8.50 -13.19 -15.22
C ALA A 214 -8.33 -11.66 -15.30
N ALA A 215 -7.25 -11.11 -14.72
CA ALA A 215 -6.99 -9.66 -14.78
C ALA A 215 -6.80 -9.16 -16.22
N ARG A 216 -6.12 -9.94 -17.08
CA ARG A 216 -5.98 -9.64 -18.51
C ARG A 216 -7.32 -9.69 -19.23
N ALA A 217 -8.13 -10.71 -18.99
CA ALA A 217 -9.45 -10.80 -19.60
C ALA A 217 -10.34 -9.60 -19.24
N SER A 218 -10.33 -9.14 -17.99
CA SER A 218 -11.07 -7.94 -17.57
C SER A 218 -10.53 -6.65 -18.21
N LEU A 219 -9.20 -6.53 -18.34
CA LEU A 219 -8.58 -5.40 -19.06
C LEU A 219 -8.97 -5.41 -20.54
N ASP A 220 -8.91 -6.57 -21.18
CA ASP A 220 -9.25 -6.77 -22.57
C ASP A 220 -10.69 -6.34 -22.87
N THR A 221 -11.65 -6.81 -22.07
CA THR A 221 -13.06 -6.41 -22.17
C THR A 221 -13.23 -4.90 -22.00
N PHE A 222 -12.60 -4.30 -20.99
CA PHE A 222 -12.70 -2.86 -20.75
C PHE A 222 -12.17 -2.03 -21.93
N ILE A 223 -11.04 -2.46 -22.52
CA ILE A 223 -10.45 -1.79 -23.68
C ILE A 223 -11.38 -1.92 -24.90
N ASP A 224 -11.86 -3.13 -25.19
CA ASP A 224 -12.78 -3.37 -26.31
C ASP A 224 -14.05 -2.53 -26.17
N ASP A 225 -14.69 -2.53 -25.00
CA ASP A 225 -15.91 -1.77 -24.73
C ASP A 225 -15.68 -0.27 -24.90
N ALA A 226 -14.53 0.25 -24.43
CA ALA A 226 -14.19 1.66 -24.58
C ALA A 226 -14.02 2.06 -26.05
N HIS A 227 -13.28 1.28 -26.82
CA HIS A 227 -13.08 1.55 -28.26
C HIS A 227 -14.37 1.40 -29.06
N ASN A 228 -15.23 0.44 -28.71
CA ASN A 228 -16.54 0.26 -29.33
C ASN A 228 -17.47 1.46 -29.10
N GLU A 229 -17.35 2.16 -27.96
CA GLU A 229 -18.03 3.45 -27.71
C GLU A 229 -17.26 4.67 -28.26
N GLY A 230 -16.21 4.46 -29.06
CA GLY A 230 -15.42 5.53 -29.68
C GLY A 230 -14.53 6.30 -28.70
N ARG A 231 -14.22 5.72 -27.54
CA ARG A 231 -13.37 6.34 -26.50
C ARG A 231 -11.92 5.95 -26.66
N ARG A 232 -11.02 6.86 -26.30
CA ARG A 232 -9.58 6.57 -26.18
C ARG A 232 -9.25 6.05 -24.79
N VAL A 233 -8.30 5.13 -24.67
CA VAL A 233 -7.87 4.55 -23.40
C VAL A 233 -6.56 5.15 -22.93
N LEU A 234 -6.61 5.89 -21.82
CA LEU A 234 -5.44 6.39 -21.10
C LEU A 234 -5.06 5.42 -19.98
N VAL A 235 -3.80 5.02 -19.93
CA VAL A 235 -3.25 4.21 -18.84
C VAL A 235 -2.38 5.08 -17.93
N ILE A 236 -2.60 5.01 -16.63
CA ILE A 236 -1.72 5.58 -15.62
C ILE A 236 -1.14 4.41 -14.81
N ASP A 237 0.15 4.13 -14.96
CA ASP A 237 0.76 2.88 -14.46
C ASP A 237 1.96 3.14 -13.54
N ASP A 238 1.96 2.49 -12.38
CA ASP A 238 3.15 2.31 -11.53
C ASP A 238 3.83 0.98 -11.87
N GLY A 239 4.81 1.05 -12.76
CA GLY A 239 5.67 -0.09 -13.10
C GLY A 239 5.58 -0.56 -14.54
N GLY A 240 4.82 0.09 -15.42
CA GLY A 240 4.88 -0.14 -16.87
C GLY A 240 4.44 -1.53 -17.33
N LEU A 241 3.60 -2.21 -16.55
CA LEU A 241 3.10 -3.54 -16.86
C LEU A 241 2.01 -3.54 -17.92
N ILE A 242 1.06 -2.61 -17.78
CA ILE A 242 -0.02 -2.44 -18.75
C ILE A 242 0.56 -1.84 -20.03
N ALA A 243 1.46 -0.86 -19.90
CA ALA A 243 2.15 -0.27 -21.05
C ALA A 243 2.91 -1.31 -21.89
N GLN A 244 3.63 -2.23 -21.23
CA GLN A 244 4.33 -3.33 -21.90
C GLN A 244 3.36 -4.29 -22.60
N GLY A 245 2.22 -4.60 -21.99
CA GLY A 245 1.27 -5.57 -22.53
C GLY A 245 0.42 -5.05 -23.69
N TYR A 246 0.14 -3.75 -23.72
CA TYR A 246 -0.89 -3.15 -24.59
C TYR A 246 -0.40 -1.96 -25.44
N GLY A 247 0.90 -1.65 -25.42
CA GLY A 247 1.46 -0.50 -26.14
C GLY A 247 2.28 -0.82 -27.40
N GLY A 248 2.45 -2.10 -27.74
CA GLY A 248 3.26 -2.53 -28.89
C GLY A 248 2.46 -2.66 -30.19
N ASP A 249 3.15 -2.76 -31.33
CA ASP A 249 2.51 -2.84 -32.66
C ASP A 249 1.68 -4.09 -32.91
N ASN A 250 2.10 -5.23 -32.34
CA ASN A 250 1.46 -6.52 -32.57
C ASN A 250 0.45 -6.89 -31.48
N THR A 251 0.01 -5.92 -30.66
CA THR A 251 -1.00 -6.17 -29.63
C THR A 251 -2.39 -6.13 -30.27
N LEU A 252 -3.17 -7.19 -30.07
CA LEU A 252 -4.56 -7.27 -30.54
C LEU A 252 -5.44 -6.13 -30.00
N ARG A 253 -5.11 -5.63 -28.80
CA ARG A 253 -5.79 -4.55 -28.10
C ARG A 253 -4.75 -3.51 -27.71
N ARG A 254 -4.87 -2.30 -28.26
CA ARG A 254 -3.87 -1.25 -28.10
C ARG A 254 -4.45 -0.09 -27.30
N VAL A 255 -3.83 0.27 -26.19
CA VAL A 255 -4.21 1.49 -25.46
C VAL A 255 -3.70 2.74 -26.20
N ASP A 256 -4.28 3.91 -25.94
CA ASP A 256 -4.01 5.12 -26.76
C ASP A 256 -2.88 5.98 -26.21
N ALA A 257 -2.67 5.99 -24.89
CA ALA A 257 -1.59 6.72 -24.24
C ALA A 257 -1.27 6.12 -22.87
N VAL A 258 -0.02 6.31 -22.42
CA VAL A 258 0.43 5.89 -21.08
C VAL A 258 1.05 7.08 -20.34
N ILE A 259 0.80 7.18 -19.04
CA ILE A 259 1.55 7.98 -18.08
C ILE A 259 2.26 7.01 -17.13
N GLU A 260 3.58 6.91 -17.23
CA GLU A 260 4.38 6.04 -16.36
C GLU A 260 4.87 6.79 -15.12
N LEU A 261 4.53 6.24 -13.95
CA LEU A 261 4.77 6.88 -12.65
C LEU A 261 6.16 6.61 -12.07
N THR A 262 6.87 5.58 -12.55
CA THR A 262 8.12 5.10 -11.94
C THR A 262 9.29 4.92 -12.91
N VAL A 263 10.51 5.14 -12.41
CA VAL A 263 11.74 4.88 -13.17
C VAL A 263 11.87 3.39 -13.51
N SER A 264 11.46 2.50 -12.61
CA SER A 264 11.50 1.06 -12.86
C SER A 264 10.54 0.63 -13.97
N GLY A 265 9.36 1.24 -14.07
CA GLY A 265 8.42 0.99 -15.17
C GLY A 265 8.95 1.49 -16.51
N LEU A 266 9.61 2.66 -16.54
CA LEU A 266 10.29 3.12 -17.76
C LEU A 266 11.39 2.15 -18.22
N LYS A 267 12.17 1.62 -17.28
CA LYS A 267 13.19 0.59 -17.60
C LYS A 267 12.53 -0.67 -18.18
N ARG A 268 11.40 -1.10 -17.61
CA ARG A 268 10.63 -2.24 -18.09
C ARG A 268 10.11 -2.01 -19.50
N ILE A 269 9.48 -0.86 -19.75
CA ILE A 269 8.99 -0.45 -21.07
C ILE A 269 10.14 -0.46 -22.08
N ALA A 270 11.27 0.18 -21.76
CA ALA A 270 12.43 0.23 -22.65
C ALA A 270 13.01 -1.17 -22.96
N SER A 271 12.99 -2.09 -21.99
CA SER A 271 13.47 -3.47 -22.19
C SER A 271 12.53 -4.35 -23.01
N ALA A 272 11.26 -3.97 -23.14
CA ALA A 272 10.24 -4.75 -23.84
C ALA A 272 10.22 -4.52 -25.36
N GLY A 273 10.96 -3.52 -25.86
CA GLY A 273 10.93 -3.08 -27.25
C GLY A 273 10.19 -1.75 -27.44
N PRO A 274 10.20 -1.19 -28.66
CA PRO A 274 9.54 0.08 -28.95
C PRO A 274 8.01 -0.04 -28.78
N LEU A 275 7.43 0.90 -28.04
CA LEU A 275 5.98 1.10 -28.01
C LEU A 275 5.57 2.07 -29.11
N THR A 276 4.41 1.87 -29.72
CA THR A 276 3.89 2.76 -30.78
C THR A 276 2.82 3.70 -30.32
N ILE A 277 2.70 3.83 -29.00
CA ILE A 277 1.84 4.78 -28.31
C ILE A 277 2.71 5.84 -27.62
N PRO A 278 2.20 7.06 -27.41
CA PRO A 278 2.88 8.04 -26.59
C PRO A 278 2.95 7.56 -25.13
N VAL A 279 4.17 7.61 -24.56
CA VAL A 279 4.43 7.37 -23.13
C VAL A 279 4.92 8.65 -22.49
N LEU A 280 4.09 9.24 -21.62
CA LEU A 280 4.47 10.40 -20.84
C LEU A 280 5.27 9.96 -19.60
N ASN A 281 6.50 10.44 -19.51
CA ASN A 281 7.40 10.14 -18.40
C ASN A 281 7.11 11.06 -17.20
N LEU A 282 6.22 10.65 -16.30
CA LEU A 282 6.00 11.40 -15.06
C LEU A 282 7.15 11.20 -14.07
N ALA A 283 7.74 10.01 -14.02
CA ALA A 283 8.78 9.63 -13.08
C ALA A 283 10.00 10.58 -13.06
N ARG A 284 10.41 11.09 -14.24
CA ARG A 284 11.52 12.04 -14.40
C ARG A 284 11.06 13.46 -14.72
N SER A 285 9.78 13.76 -14.50
CA SER A 285 9.27 15.12 -14.69
C SER A 285 9.78 16.06 -13.60
N GLY A 286 9.92 17.35 -13.94
CA GLY A 286 10.23 18.38 -12.94
C GLY A 286 9.17 18.49 -11.83
N LEU A 287 7.94 18.02 -12.08
CA LEU A 287 6.89 17.95 -11.07
C LEU A 287 7.20 16.85 -10.03
N LYS A 288 7.58 15.64 -10.48
CA LYS A 288 7.92 14.53 -9.58
C LYS A 288 9.18 14.84 -8.76
N THR A 289 10.18 15.44 -9.38
CA THR A 289 11.41 15.90 -8.71
C THR A 289 11.13 16.97 -7.65
N ARG A 290 10.33 17.99 -7.96
CA ARG A 290 10.12 19.13 -7.05
C ARG A 290 9.07 18.87 -5.97
N LEU A 291 7.99 18.16 -6.28
CA LEU A 291 6.88 17.94 -5.35
C LEU A 291 6.80 16.50 -4.86
N GLY A 292 7.04 15.51 -5.74
CA GLY A 292 6.85 14.10 -5.40
C GLY A 292 7.92 13.53 -4.47
N TYR A 293 9.20 13.65 -4.83
CA TYR A 293 10.29 13.05 -4.05
C TYR A 293 10.47 13.64 -2.64
N PRO A 294 10.23 14.93 -2.36
CA PRO A 294 10.21 15.44 -0.99
C PRO A 294 9.19 14.72 -0.08
N GLU A 295 7.96 14.54 -0.56
CA GLU A 295 6.90 13.84 0.20
C GLU A 295 7.22 12.35 0.41
N ILE A 296 7.79 11.70 -0.61
CA ILE A 296 8.25 10.32 -0.50
C ILE A 296 9.37 10.23 0.54
N ALA A 297 10.34 11.16 0.51
CA ALA A 297 11.45 11.19 1.46
C ALA A 297 10.97 11.44 2.90
N ASP A 298 10.03 12.37 3.13
CA ASP A 298 9.45 12.60 4.45
C ASP A 298 8.71 11.34 4.95
N SER A 299 7.88 10.73 4.11
CA SER A 299 7.17 9.49 4.44
C SER A 299 8.15 8.36 4.84
N CYS A 300 9.24 8.20 4.08
CA CYS A 300 10.34 7.29 4.40
C CYS A 300 10.98 7.62 5.75
N ALA A 301 11.30 8.89 6.02
CA ALA A 301 11.93 9.34 7.25
C ALA A 301 11.01 9.17 8.47
N ARG A 302 9.72 9.48 8.36
CA ARG A 302 8.72 9.25 9.43
C ARG A 302 8.58 7.77 9.76
N ARG A 303 8.49 6.91 8.72
CA ARG A 303 8.45 5.46 8.91
C ARG A 303 9.70 4.92 9.59
N LEU A 304 10.88 5.37 9.15
CA LEU A 304 12.14 4.95 9.74
C LEU A 304 12.24 5.34 11.22
N ARG A 305 11.83 6.56 11.56
CA ARG A 305 11.73 7.02 12.97
C ARG A 305 10.79 6.15 13.79
N ALA A 306 9.60 5.84 13.29
CA ALA A 306 8.65 4.99 14.00
C ALA A 306 9.19 3.58 14.23
N LEU A 307 9.86 2.99 13.22
CA LEU A 307 10.45 1.65 13.32
C LEU A 307 11.65 1.59 14.26
N LEU A 308 12.40 2.69 14.34
CA LEU A 308 13.59 2.82 15.17
C LEU A 308 13.31 3.61 16.46
N ALA A 309 12.05 3.74 16.89
CA ALA A 309 11.68 4.59 18.02
C ALA A 309 12.38 4.21 19.34
N ALA A 310 12.76 2.93 19.50
CA ALA A 310 13.54 2.44 20.63
C ALA A 310 15.05 2.76 20.54
N HIS A 311 15.52 3.38 19.46
CA HIS A 311 16.93 3.64 19.19
C HIS A 311 17.18 5.13 18.92
N LYS A 312 18.24 5.69 19.52
CA LYS A 312 18.67 7.06 19.21
C LYS A 312 19.40 7.09 17.87
N LEU A 313 18.87 7.86 16.91
CA LEU A 313 19.50 8.08 15.60
C LEU A 313 20.61 9.14 15.67
N SER A 314 20.46 10.16 16.51
CA SER A 314 21.44 11.25 16.66
C SER A 314 22.81 10.73 17.12
N GLY A 315 23.86 11.13 16.41
CA GLY A 315 25.24 10.71 16.61
C GLY A 315 25.59 9.34 16.01
N ARG A 316 24.61 8.59 15.48
CA ARG A 316 24.86 7.29 14.84
C ARG A 316 25.24 7.43 13.38
N THR A 317 26.13 6.57 12.93
CA THR A 317 26.50 6.43 11.52
C THR A 317 25.36 5.79 10.72
N VAL A 318 24.97 6.43 9.62
CA VAL A 318 24.03 5.90 8.64
C VAL A 318 24.72 5.82 7.29
N LEU A 319 24.71 4.65 6.66
CA LEU A 319 25.17 4.49 5.29
C LEU A 319 23.99 4.63 4.32
N MET A 320 24.02 5.67 3.49
CA MET A 320 23.09 5.87 2.38
C MET A 320 23.69 5.24 1.12
N VAL A 321 23.01 4.23 0.58
CA VAL A 321 23.37 3.56 -0.67
C VAL A 321 22.42 4.02 -1.77
N GLY A 322 22.95 4.84 -2.67
CA GLY A 322 22.20 5.63 -3.65
C GLY A 322 21.94 7.06 -3.16
N PHE A 323 22.37 8.05 -3.93
CA PHE A 323 22.25 9.48 -3.67
C PHE A 323 21.49 10.22 -4.80
N GLY A 324 20.55 9.52 -5.44
CA GLY A 324 19.66 10.12 -6.43
C GLY A 324 18.56 11.00 -5.81
N GLU A 325 17.43 11.13 -6.52
CA GLU A 325 16.31 12.00 -6.13
C GLU A 325 15.75 11.70 -4.73
N LEU A 326 15.60 10.42 -4.38
CA LEU A 326 15.15 10.02 -3.04
C LEU A 326 16.28 10.06 -2.01
N GLY A 327 17.45 9.49 -2.36
CA GLY A 327 18.58 9.32 -1.45
C GLY A 327 19.11 10.64 -0.89
N SER A 328 19.28 11.66 -1.74
CA SER A 328 19.76 13.00 -1.34
C SER A 328 18.83 13.67 -0.32
N ARG A 329 17.52 13.61 -0.54
CA ARG A 329 16.49 14.21 0.35
C ARG A 329 16.39 13.46 1.67
N LEU A 330 16.45 12.12 1.62
CA LEU A 330 16.42 11.31 2.83
C LEU A 330 17.72 11.47 3.65
N ALA A 331 18.88 11.58 3.00
CA ALA A 331 20.15 11.89 3.65
C ALA A 331 20.07 13.24 4.38
N ALA A 332 19.50 14.26 3.75
CA ALA A 332 19.28 15.57 4.38
C ALA A 332 18.36 15.47 5.60
N SER A 333 17.26 14.72 5.50
CA SER A 333 16.34 14.50 6.63
C SER A 333 16.97 13.72 7.78
N LEU A 334 17.86 12.76 7.50
CA LEU A 334 18.52 11.98 8.55
C LEU A 334 19.62 12.79 9.22
N ARG A 335 20.36 13.60 8.44
CA ARG A 335 21.36 14.53 8.98
C ARG A 335 20.73 15.62 9.85
N SER A 336 19.56 16.15 9.48
CA SER A 336 18.86 17.13 10.32
C SER A 336 18.37 16.55 11.66
N GLN A 337 18.24 15.22 11.75
CA GLN A 337 17.99 14.49 13.00
C GLN A 337 19.28 14.13 13.76
N GLY A 338 20.44 14.61 13.29
CA GLY A 338 21.74 14.43 13.91
C GLY A 338 22.46 13.13 13.54
N ALA A 339 22.00 12.38 12.54
CA ALA A 339 22.75 11.22 12.05
C ALA A 339 24.04 11.65 11.32
N GLN A 340 25.10 10.85 11.46
CA GLN A 340 26.31 10.98 10.65
C GLN A 340 26.12 10.18 9.35
N VAL A 341 25.68 10.86 8.29
CA VAL A 341 25.32 10.20 7.03
C VAL A 341 26.54 10.07 6.12
N HIS A 342 26.93 8.83 5.81
CA HIS A 342 27.92 8.47 4.81
C HIS A 342 27.20 8.05 3.53
N VAL A 343 27.77 8.37 2.36
CA VAL A 343 27.14 8.14 1.07
C VAL A 343 27.99 7.24 0.19
N THR A 344 27.34 6.32 -0.50
CA THR A 344 27.94 5.58 -1.61
C THR A 344 26.96 5.52 -2.78
N ASP A 345 27.49 5.66 -4.00
CA ASP A 345 26.76 5.63 -5.25
C ASP A 345 27.70 5.15 -6.35
N THR A 346 27.16 4.54 -7.39
CA THR A 346 27.94 4.14 -8.58
C THR A 346 28.13 5.32 -9.54
N ASP A 347 27.29 6.34 -9.48
CA ASP A 347 27.40 7.57 -10.27
C ASP A 347 28.39 8.57 -9.62
N PRO A 348 29.52 8.90 -10.29
CA PRO A 348 30.46 9.89 -9.78
C PRO A 348 29.84 11.28 -9.54
N LEU A 349 28.86 11.70 -10.34
CA LEU A 349 28.22 13.02 -10.17
C LEU A 349 27.37 13.05 -8.90
N ALA A 350 26.70 11.95 -8.57
CA ALA A 350 25.96 11.81 -7.32
C ALA A 350 26.91 11.88 -6.11
N LEU A 351 28.09 11.26 -6.20
CA LEU A 351 29.13 11.36 -5.16
C LEU A 351 29.66 12.79 -5.04
N ILE A 352 29.99 13.48 -6.13
CA ILE A 352 30.43 14.89 -6.09
C ILE A 352 29.37 15.76 -5.42
N THR A 353 28.10 15.58 -5.81
CA THR A 353 26.97 16.33 -5.22
C THR A 353 26.82 16.06 -3.72
N ALA A 354 27.03 14.81 -3.29
CA ALA A 354 27.04 14.46 -1.86
C ALA A 354 28.23 15.12 -1.12
N ALA A 355 29.41 15.15 -1.72
CA ALA A 355 30.60 15.77 -1.14
C ALA A 355 30.43 17.30 -0.98
N GLU A 356 29.89 17.98 -1.99
CA GLU A 356 29.50 19.40 -1.92
C GLU A 356 28.45 19.64 -0.83
N GLY A 357 27.57 18.65 -0.63
CA GLY A 357 26.63 18.62 0.48
C GLY A 357 27.27 18.34 1.85
N ALA A 358 28.59 18.20 1.95
CA ALA A 358 29.37 17.84 3.16
C ALA A 358 29.04 16.44 3.73
N TYR A 359 28.68 15.48 2.89
CA TYR A 359 28.60 14.07 3.28
C TYR A 359 29.93 13.36 2.98
N PRO A 360 30.48 12.55 3.90
CA PRO A 360 31.58 11.64 3.58
C PRO A 360 31.16 10.63 2.49
N THR A 361 31.90 10.58 1.39
CA THR A 361 31.57 9.75 0.22
C THR A 361 32.53 8.59 0.01
N HIS A 362 32.00 7.44 -0.43
CA HIS A 362 32.76 6.20 -0.64
C HIS A 362 32.42 5.60 -2.00
N ARG A 363 33.44 5.10 -2.72
CA ARG A 363 33.27 4.49 -4.05
C ARG A 363 32.57 3.14 -4.03
N CYS A 364 32.64 2.43 -2.90
CA CYS A 364 31.93 1.19 -2.69
C CYS A 364 31.49 1.03 -1.23
N VAL A 365 30.55 0.11 -1.01
CA VAL A 365 30.00 -0.19 0.33
C VAL A 365 31.10 -0.69 1.27
N ALA A 366 31.98 -1.58 0.82
CA ALA A 366 33.10 -2.10 1.62
C ALA A 366 34.02 -0.99 2.15
N ASP A 367 34.30 0.06 1.37
CA ASP A 367 35.09 1.22 1.84
C ASP A 367 34.35 1.99 2.94
N ALA A 368 33.05 2.22 2.74
CA ALA A 368 32.22 2.89 3.74
C ALA A 368 32.17 2.12 5.06
N LEU A 369 32.02 0.79 5.01
CA LEU A 369 32.00 -0.08 6.19
C LEU A 369 33.32 -0.04 6.97
N ARG A 370 34.46 0.02 6.26
CA ARG A 370 35.79 0.13 6.88
C ARG A 370 36.01 1.51 7.50
N ALA A 371 35.54 2.58 6.84
CA ALA A 371 35.71 3.93 7.32
C ALA A 371 34.81 4.26 8.53
N ALA A 372 33.55 3.83 8.49
CA ALA A 372 32.60 4.07 9.57
C ALA A 372 31.53 2.96 9.61
N PRO A 373 31.62 2.02 10.58
CA PRO A 373 30.63 0.98 10.79
C PRO A 373 29.22 1.57 11.00
N PRO A 374 28.23 1.28 10.13
CA PRO A 374 26.92 1.90 10.22
C PRO A 374 26.05 1.22 11.28
N PHE A 375 25.19 2.00 11.93
CA PHE A 375 24.04 1.48 12.68
C PHE A 375 22.88 1.11 11.75
N LEU A 376 22.74 1.88 10.67
CA LEU A 376 21.66 1.77 9.69
C LEU A 376 22.22 1.90 8.28
N VAL A 377 21.78 1.02 7.39
CA VAL A 377 22.04 1.10 5.95
C VAL A 377 20.72 1.33 5.23
N VAL A 378 20.65 2.41 4.47
CA VAL A 378 19.46 2.84 3.72
C VAL A 378 19.70 2.60 2.24
N GLY A 379 18.81 1.83 1.59
CA GLY A 379 18.86 1.59 0.15
C GLY A 379 17.86 2.49 -0.58
N THR A 380 18.32 3.19 -1.62
CA THR A 380 17.47 3.98 -2.52
C THR A 380 17.80 3.77 -4.00
N THR A 381 18.45 2.65 -4.34
CA THR A 381 19.08 2.44 -5.66
C THR A 381 18.09 2.00 -6.73
N GLY A 382 17.03 1.29 -6.34
CA GLY A 382 16.14 0.59 -7.27
C GLY A 382 16.72 -0.70 -7.84
N ASP A 383 17.96 -1.04 -7.47
CA ASP A 383 18.64 -2.28 -7.84
C ASP A 383 19.19 -2.98 -6.58
N GLN A 384 20.08 -3.96 -6.77
CA GLN A 384 20.76 -4.60 -5.66
C GLN A 384 21.75 -3.64 -4.99
N ALA A 385 21.34 -3.06 -3.85
CA ALA A 385 22.14 -2.08 -3.11
C ALA A 385 23.45 -2.61 -2.52
N ILE A 386 23.52 -3.89 -2.14
CA ILE A 386 24.72 -4.50 -1.53
C ILE A 386 24.97 -5.90 -2.09
N THR A 387 26.23 -6.33 -2.07
CA THR A 387 26.65 -7.67 -2.47
C THR A 387 26.73 -8.64 -1.27
N ALA A 388 26.93 -9.93 -1.55
CA ALA A 388 27.19 -10.92 -0.49
C ALA A 388 28.50 -10.64 0.26
N ASN A 389 29.52 -10.11 -0.44
CA ASN A 389 30.79 -9.73 0.17
C ASN A 389 30.62 -8.54 1.12
N ASP A 390 29.79 -7.56 0.77
CA ASP A 390 29.48 -6.43 1.67
C ASP A 390 28.76 -6.90 2.94
N LEU A 391 27.86 -7.88 2.82
CA LEU A 391 27.19 -8.47 3.98
C LEU A 391 28.14 -9.20 4.92
N ALA A 392 29.17 -9.87 4.39
CA ALA A 392 30.17 -10.52 5.22
C ALA A 392 30.93 -9.53 6.11
N LEU A 393 31.11 -8.29 5.63
CA LEU A 393 31.75 -7.18 6.34
C LEU A 393 30.80 -6.41 7.27
N MET A 394 29.50 -6.69 7.23
CA MET A 394 28.51 -5.92 7.96
C MET A 394 28.65 -6.16 9.47
N PRO A 395 28.61 -5.09 10.30
CA PRO A 395 28.58 -5.22 11.75
C PRO A 395 27.39 -6.03 12.25
N ASP A 396 27.48 -6.50 13.50
CA ASP A 396 26.36 -7.17 14.17
C ASP A 396 25.23 -6.19 14.50
N ASP A 397 23.99 -6.68 14.43
CA ASP A 397 22.73 -5.98 14.69
C ASP A 397 22.48 -4.68 13.87
N VAL A 398 23.02 -4.61 12.65
CA VAL A 398 22.73 -3.50 11.70
C VAL A 398 21.31 -3.54 11.17
N PHE A 399 20.69 -2.37 11.03
CA PHE A 399 19.39 -2.21 10.40
C PHE A 399 19.50 -1.93 8.89
N PHE A 400 18.70 -2.61 8.08
CA PHE A 400 18.58 -2.38 6.64
C PHE A 400 17.22 -1.78 6.28
N ALA A 401 17.18 -0.56 5.77
CA ALA A 401 15.95 0.12 5.36
C ALA A 401 15.82 0.18 3.82
N PRO A 402 15.12 -0.77 3.17
CA PRO A 402 14.89 -0.75 1.72
C PRO A 402 13.78 0.25 1.36
N PHE A 403 14.06 1.20 0.47
CA PHE A 403 13.03 2.12 -0.04
C PHE A 403 12.74 1.98 -1.53
N ALA A 404 13.54 1.20 -2.26
CA ALA A 404 13.28 0.83 -3.65
C ALA A 404 13.20 -0.70 -3.85
N THR A 405 12.69 -1.10 -5.02
CA THR A 405 12.13 -2.44 -5.26
C THR A 405 13.11 -3.60 -5.03
N LYS A 406 14.39 -3.42 -5.36
CA LYS A 406 15.41 -4.47 -5.27
C LYS A 406 16.43 -4.27 -4.14
N ASP A 407 16.27 -3.23 -3.33
CA ASP A 407 17.20 -2.98 -2.24
C ASP A 407 17.19 -4.16 -1.25
N PHE A 408 18.37 -4.71 -0.99
CA PHE A 408 18.59 -5.85 -0.09
C PHE A 408 17.78 -7.12 -0.46
N SER A 409 17.40 -7.27 -1.74
CA SER A 409 16.66 -8.44 -2.25
C SER A 409 17.39 -9.76 -1.98
N LEU A 410 18.72 -9.71 -1.92
CA LEU A 410 19.59 -10.84 -1.64
C LEU A 410 19.24 -11.55 -0.30
N LEU A 411 18.69 -10.84 0.70
CA LEU A 411 18.25 -11.42 1.98
C LEU A 411 17.02 -12.33 1.82
N ALA A 412 16.34 -12.28 0.68
CA ALA A 412 15.25 -13.19 0.34
C ALA A 412 15.75 -14.54 -0.19
N ALA A 413 17.04 -14.68 -0.53
CA ALA A 413 17.60 -15.94 -0.97
C ALA A 413 17.46 -17.03 0.13
N PRO A 414 17.23 -18.30 -0.26
CA PRO A 414 16.89 -19.36 0.70
C PRO A 414 17.87 -19.53 1.86
N HIS A 415 19.16 -19.29 1.63
CA HIS A 415 20.18 -19.46 2.66
C HIS A 415 20.03 -18.46 3.82
N TYR A 416 19.68 -17.20 3.55
CA TYR A 416 19.38 -16.21 4.58
C TYR A 416 17.93 -16.30 5.07
N ALA A 417 16.98 -16.54 4.16
CA ALA A 417 15.56 -16.50 4.49
C ALA A 417 15.13 -17.63 5.45
N ARG A 418 15.77 -18.80 5.38
CA ARG A 418 15.47 -19.97 6.23
C ARG A 418 15.78 -19.73 7.71
N THR A 419 16.76 -18.88 8.02
CA THR A 419 17.15 -18.57 9.40
C THR A 419 16.49 -17.30 9.94
N ALA A 420 15.64 -16.66 9.13
CA ALA A 420 15.05 -15.38 9.49
C ALA A 420 13.94 -15.52 10.53
N THR A 421 14.08 -14.82 11.66
CA THR A 421 13.08 -14.78 12.73
C THR A 421 12.27 -13.49 12.69
N LEU A 422 11.00 -13.54 13.08
CA LEU A 422 10.15 -12.36 13.16
C LEU A 422 10.46 -11.58 14.45
N VAL A 423 10.74 -10.29 14.32
CA VAL A 423 10.85 -9.34 15.44
C VAL A 423 9.60 -8.46 15.44
N PRO A 424 8.69 -8.62 16.42
CA PRO A 424 7.47 -7.81 16.51
C PRO A 424 7.75 -6.31 16.47
N GLY A 425 6.95 -5.56 15.71
CA GLY A 425 7.10 -4.10 15.57
C GLY A 425 8.23 -3.63 14.66
N VAL A 426 9.28 -4.44 14.46
CA VAL A 426 10.45 -4.08 13.65
C VAL A 426 10.37 -4.75 12.28
N GLY A 427 10.47 -6.07 12.20
CA GLY A 427 10.53 -6.79 10.94
C GLY A 427 11.09 -8.19 11.06
N ARG A 428 12.11 -8.52 10.26
CA ARG A 428 12.79 -9.82 10.31
C ARG A 428 14.24 -9.63 10.72
N ARG A 429 14.72 -10.49 11.62
CA ARG A 429 16.14 -10.63 11.95
C ARG A 429 16.70 -11.81 11.15
N TYR A 430 17.78 -11.59 10.43
CA TYR A 430 18.47 -12.59 9.62
C TYR A 430 19.77 -12.97 10.31
N ARG A 431 20.11 -14.25 10.32
CA ARG A 431 21.41 -14.72 10.80
C ARG A 431 22.36 -14.82 9.60
N LEU A 432 23.47 -14.08 9.69
CA LEU A 432 24.57 -14.11 8.74
C LEU A 432 25.60 -15.18 9.14
N ASP A 433 26.55 -15.41 8.23
CA ASP A 433 27.69 -16.29 8.49
C ASP A 433 28.56 -15.74 9.63
N GLY A 434 29.00 -16.61 10.54
CA GLY A 434 29.74 -16.21 11.74
C GLY A 434 28.88 -15.68 12.90
N ALA A 435 27.60 -16.08 12.97
CA ALA A 435 26.66 -15.79 14.07
C ALA A 435 26.27 -14.31 14.28
N ARG A 436 26.60 -13.43 13.33
CA ARG A 436 26.11 -12.05 13.29
C ARG A 436 24.66 -12.00 12.81
N HIS A 437 23.97 -10.91 13.13
CA HIS A 437 22.58 -10.69 12.82
C HIS A 437 22.39 -9.34 12.13
N VAL A 438 21.39 -9.27 11.26
CA VAL A 438 20.93 -8.03 10.66
C VAL A 438 19.42 -7.94 10.69
N HIS A 439 18.90 -6.74 10.83
CA HIS A 439 17.47 -6.49 10.95
C HIS A 439 16.98 -5.81 9.68
N ARG A 440 16.02 -6.43 9.00
CA ARG A 440 15.29 -5.78 7.90
C ARG A 440 13.89 -5.46 8.41
N PRO A 441 13.56 -4.18 8.63
CA PRO A 441 12.20 -3.81 8.96
C PRO A 441 11.25 -4.24 7.84
N ARG A 442 9.99 -4.55 8.17
CA ARG A 442 9.01 -4.89 7.14
C ARG A 442 8.83 -3.70 6.20
N GLY A 443 9.15 -3.89 4.91
CA GLY A 443 9.03 -2.87 3.87
C GLY A 443 7.58 -2.44 3.57
N ARG A 444 7.45 -1.17 3.20
CA ARG A 444 6.33 -0.39 2.60
C ARG A 444 4.92 -0.40 3.23
N SER A 445 4.65 -1.11 4.31
CA SER A 445 3.29 -1.06 4.90
C SER A 445 3.30 -1.01 6.43
N LEU A 446 2.38 -0.23 7.00
CA LEU A 446 2.31 0.12 8.43
C LEU A 446 2.33 -1.13 9.32
N PRO A 447 2.82 -1.04 10.57
CA PRO A 447 2.62 -2.11 11.54
C PRO A 447 1.11 -2.32 11.74
N GLN A 448 0.68 -3.59 11.74
CA GLN A 448 -0.63 -3.91 12.32
C GLN A 448 -0.57 -3.64 13.83
N PRO A 449 -1.67 -3.21 14.47
CA PRO A 449 -1.75 -3.18 15.91
C PRO A 449 -1.46 -4.59 16.45
N VAL A 450 -0.44 -4.68 17.30
CA VAL A 450 -0.15 -5.88 18.07
C VAL A 450 -1.39 -6.17 18.92
N ARG A 451 -2.00 -7.35 18.76
CA ARG A 451 -2.98 -7.85 19.73
C ARG A 451 -2.27 -7.88 21.07
N GLY A 452 -2.61 -6.94 21.96
CA GLY A 452 -2.05 -6.88 23.30
C GLY A 452 -2.32 -8.19 24.03
N ARG A 453 -1.29 -9.01 24.22
CA ARG A 453 -1.29 -9.97 25.32
C ARG A 453 -1.18 -9.13 26.58
N ARG A 454 -2.27 -9.07 27.36
CA ARG A 454 -2.21 -8.53 28.72
C ARG A 454 -1.14 -9.32 29.47
N HIS A 455 -0.11 -8.63 29.92
CA HIS A 455 0.82 -9.16 30.91
C HIS A 455 0.02 -9.44 32.19
N SER A 456 -0.09 -10.72 32.56
CA SER A 456 -0.39 -11.11 33.93
C SER A 456 0.81 -10.71 34.78
N GLN A 457 0.65 -9.66 35.59
CA GLN A 457 1.52 -9.47 36.75
C GLN A 457 1.26 -10.64 37.72
N PRO A 458 2.30 -11.34 38.21
CA PRO A 458 2.15 -12.10 39.43
C PRO A 458 2.15 -11.11 40.60
N GLY A 459 1.01 -11.01 41.27
CA GLY A 459 0.99 -10.55 42.65
C GLY A 459 1.56 -11.65 43.54
N LEU A 460 2.45 -11.26 44.44
CA LEU A 460 2.98 -11.96 45.63
C LEU A 460 3.22 -13.47 45.53
#